data_AF-A0A959DQ41-F1
#
_entry.id   AF-A0A959DQ41-F1
#
_cell.length_a   1.000
_cell.length_b   1.000
_cell.length_c   1.000
_cell.angle_alpha   90.00
_cell.angle_beta   90.00
_cell.angle_gamma   90.00
#
_symmetry.space_group_name_H-M   'P 1'
#
loop_
_entity.id
_entity.type
_entity.pdbx_description
1 polymer ?
#
loop_
_entity_poly.entity_id
_entity_poly.type
_entity_poly.pdbx_seq_one_letter_code
_entity_poly.pdbx_strand_id
1 'polypeptide(L)'
;MAPIRQLAAILFADIMGFTALMGDDEVLALSLRDKLKGKLEAEAREHNGRIVKFMGDGALCSFTSASEAVRAAIAVQRVMLQEPKVPVRIGIHQADVVFEEADVHGDGVNIASRLESLAVPGSILISSKVVDDIKNQKDIQAVSLGLYSLKNVREPMEIFAISNPGLEVPVGKVLQGKAEKYKEQKPVGKRILTGSKIGIPLIIIALAAWLIVTPWLKKQDARYELIPAIQDELSLNYIPSVKAFDLAREAKQIIPDDSLLTDLWQTIATTLTIETDPPGAELFWKDYSTPDAEWRSAGITPLVDVQLPRAYLRVEFRKQGYQTLEYAGPGFLSNLKPDLTHLKLDATGSIPEQMARIPGRTVYFDLPSLQNVEGKLVPEFLMDKYEVTNSQYKAFVDAGGYTNPAYWTEPILVDGKEITIDEAVKLFVDRTGRPGPAGWEGGIYPAGLENHPVTGVSWYEAAAYAVYVHKKLPTIYEWSRTAATARTEFMVPLSNFNGVSTVEVGSLP
;
A
#
# COMPACT_ATOMS: atom_id res chain seq x y z
N MET A 1 -8.58 -7.47 -21.44
CA MET A 1 -9.76 -8.31 -21.73
C MET A 1 -10.90 -7.83 -20.84
N ALA A 2 -12.17 -7.94 -21.27
CA ALA A 2 -13.30 -7.60 -20.40
C ALA A 2 -13.41 -8.59 -19.22
N PRO A 3 -13.84 -8.14 -18.02
CA PRO A 3 -13.99 -9.00 -16.86
C PRO A 3 -14.97 -10.14 -17.14
N ILE A 4 -14.58 -11.38 -16.83
CA ILE A 4 -15.40 -12.58 -17.07
C ILE A 4 -16.06 -12.98 -15.74
N ARG A 5 -17.39 -12.92 -15.69
CA ARG A 5 -18.17 -13.41 -14.56
C ARG A 5 -18.57 -14.87 -14.79
N GLN A 6 -18.23 -15.74 -13.85
CA GLN A 6 -18.60 -17.16 -13.90
C GLN A 6 -18.76 -17.76 -12.50
N LEU A 7 -19.56 -18.81 -12.40
CA LEU A 7 -19.65 -19.64 -11.21
C LEU A 7 -18.36 -20.45 -11.07
N ALA A 8 -17.69 -20.36 -9.92
CA ALA A 8 -16.48 -21.13 -9.65
C ALA A 8 -16.44 -21.61 -8.20
N ALA A 9 -15.79 -22.75 -7.98
CA ALA A 9 -15.40 -23.23 -6.65
C ALA A 9 -14.03 -22.66 -6.31
N ILE A 10 -13.98 -21.85 -5.27
CA ILE A 10 -12.79 -21.16 -4.79
C ILE A 10 -12.24 -21.93 -3.60
N LEU A 11 -10.95 -22.25 -3.68
CA LEU A 11 -10.20 -22.95 -2.64
C LEU A 11 -9.09 -22.02 -2.13
N PHE A 12 -9.06 -21.84 -0.82
CA PHE A 12 -7.91 -21.27 -0.13
C PHE A 12 -7.17 -22.37 0.63
N ALA A 13 -5.85 -22.35 0.55
CA ALA A 13 -4.96 -23.20 1.35
C ALA A 13 -3.88 -22.34 2.00
N ASP A 14 -3.48 -22.66 3.23
CA ASP A 14 -2.51 -21.90 4.02
C ASP A 14 -1.74 -22.81 5.00
N ILE A 15 -0.48 -22.48 5.31
CA ILE A 15 0.33 -23.25 6.26
C ILE A 15 0.23 -22.58 7.64
N MET A 16 -0.43 -23.25 8.60
CA MET A 16 -0.57 -22.68 9.93
C MET A 16 0.79 -22.54 10.63
N GLY A 17 1.08 -21.34 11.15
CA GLY A 17 2.30 -21.05 11.91
C GLY A 17 3.54 -20.87 11.05
N PHE A 18 3.40 -20.70 9.73
CA PHE A 18 4.52 -20.53 8.81
C PHE A 18 5.45 -19.40 9.19
N THR A 19 4.93 -18.23 9.58
CA THR A 19 5.76 -17.07 9.96
C THR A 19 6.67 -17.37 11.16
N ALA A 20 6.17 -18.12 12.16
CA ALA A 20 6.99 -18.55 13.29
C ALA A 20 8.07 -19.55 12.84
N LEU A 21 7.68 -20.54 12.02
CA LEU A 21 8.61 -21.52 11.45
C LEU A 21 9.70 -20.86 10.58
N MET A 22 9.34 -19.83 9.82
CA MET A 22 10.24 -19.06 8.96
C MET A 22 11.32 -18.33 9.77
N GLY A 23 10.98 -17.85 10.98
CA GLY A 23 11.93 -17.23 11.90
C GLY A 23 12.85 -18.22 12.62
N ASP A 24 12.35 -19.43 12.89
CA ASP A 24 13.08 -20.48 13.61
C ASP A 24 13.98 -21.31 12.68
N ASP A 25 13.47 -21.77 11.54
CA ASP A 25 14.18 -22.61 10.56
C ASP A 25 13.71 -22.30 9.13
N GLU A 26 14.43 -21.38 8.49
CA GLU A 26 14.12 -20.90 7.15
C GLU A 26 14.17 -22.01 6.08
N VAL A 27 15.13 -22.92 6.19
CA VAL A 27 15.31 -23.99 5.18
C VAL A 27 14.14 -24.97 5.25
N LEU A 28 13.73 -25.36 6.46
CA LEU A 28 12.57 -26.22 6.65
C LEU A 28 11.30 -25.52 6.16
N ALA A 29 11.06 -24.27 6.55
CA ALA A 29 9.89 -23.51 6.12
C ALA A 29 9.75 -23.47 4.60
N LEU A 30 10.81 -23.09 3.88
CA LEU A 30 10.83 -23.05 2.42
C LEU A 30 10.54 -24.43 1.81
N SER A 31 11.09 -25.51 2.37
CA SER A 31 10.85 -26.87 1.88
C SER A 31 9.39 -27.33 2.04
N LEU A 32 8.72 -26.97 3.14
CA LEU A 32 7.31 -27.29 3.37
C LEU A 32 6.40 -26.48 2.45
N ARG A 33 6.72 -25.20 2.24
CA ARG A 33 6.04 -24.35 1.27
C ARG A 33 6.12 -24.94 -0.13
N ASP A 34 7.31 -25.35 -0.56
CA ASP A 34 7.52 -25.86 -1.92
C ASP A 34 6.83 -27.22 -2.11
N LYS A 35 6.79 -28.06 -1.06
CA LYS A 35 5.98 -29.29 -1.02
C LYS A 35 4.49 -29.01 -1.23
N LEU A 36 3.93 -28.00 -0.55
CA LEU A 36 2.53 -27.60 -0.74
C LEU A 36 2.29 -27.04 -2.14
N LYS A 37 3.11 -26.09 -2.61
CA LYS A 37 2.97 -25.47 -3.93
C LYS A 37 2.99 -26.49 -5.05
N GLY A 38 3.99 -27.37 -5.08
CA GLY A 38 4.11 -28.39 -6.12
C GLY A 38 2.92 -29.36 -6.13
N LYS A 39 2.39 -29.72 -4.96
CA LYS A 39 1.21 -30.58 -4.87
C LYS A 39 -0.06 -29.88 -5.33
N LEU A 40 -0.27 -28.62 -4.95
CA LEU A 40 -1.41 -27.82 -5.40
C LEU A 40 -1.41 -27.62 -6.91
N GLU A 41 -0.26 -27.35 -7.52
CA GLU A 41 -0.15 -27.20 -8.98
C GLU A 41 -0.50 -28.49 -9.73
N ALA A 42 -0.03 -29.64 -9.23
CA ALA A 42 -0.35 -30.93 -9.80
C ALA A 42 -1.87 -31.22 -9.74
N GLU A 43 -2.47 -31.05 -8.55
CA GLU A 43 -3.88 -31.33 -8.32
C GLU A 43 -4.81 -30.33 -9.00
N ALA A 44 -4.41 -29.05 -9.08
CA ALA A 44 -5.14 -28.06 -9.87
C ALA A 44 -5.18 -28.47 -11.34
N ARG A 45 -4.06 -28.93 -11.91
CA ARG A 45 -4.02 -29.40 -13.30
C ARG A 45 -4.83 -30.68 -13.52
N GLU A 46 -4.77 -31.64 -12.60
CA GLU A 46 -5.48 -32.92 -12.69
C GLU A 46 -7.00 -32.76 -12.58
N HIS A 47 -7.45 -31.79 -11.79
CA HIS A 47 -8.86 -31.55 -11.50
C HIS A 47 -9.46 -30.31 -12.19
N ASN A 48 -8.97 -29.95 -13.38
CA ASN A 48 -9.49 -28.83 -14.19
C ASN A 48 -9.60 -27.50 -13.42
N GLY A 49 -8.68 -27.29 -12.48
CA GLY A 49 -8.51 -26.07 -11.72
C GLY A 49 -7.37 -25.22 -12.25
N ARG A 50 -7.26 -24.02 -11.69
CA ARG A 50 -6.13 -23.12 -11.90
C ARG A 50 -5.68 -22.53 -10.58
N ILE A 51 -4.37 -22.34 -10.44
CA ILE A 51 -3.82 -21.45 -9.42
C ILE A 51 -4.09 -20.02 -9.89
N VAL A 52 -4.86 -19.26 -9.11
CA VAL A 52 -5.08 -17.83 -9.36
C VAL A 52 -3.85 -17.05 -8.91
N LYS A 53 -3.42 -17.25 -7.66
CA LYS A 53 -2.19 -16.68 -7.12
C LYS A 53 -1.66 -17.44 -5.91
N PHE A 54 -0.36 -17.33 -5.68
CA PHE A 54 0.28 -17.72 -4.42
C PHE A 54 0.39 -16.52 -3.49
N MET A 55 0.17 -16.72 -2.20
CA MET A 55 0.20 -15.70 -1.16
C MET A 55 1.27 -16.05 -0.12
N GLY A 56 2.53 -16.16 -0.57
CA GLY A 56 3.63 -16.65 0.28
C GLY A 56 3.53 -18.16 0.51
N ASP A 57 3.04 -18.54 1.68
CA ASP A 57 2.77 -19.90 2.16
C ASP A 57 1.34 -20.40 1.90
N GLY A 58 0.44 -19.49 1.50
CA GLY A 58 -0.89 -19.83 1.04
C GLY A 58 -1.06 -19.83 -0.48
N ALA A 59 -2.22 -20.31 -0.93
CA ALA A 59 -2.62 -20.33 -2.32
C ALA A 59 -4.12 -20.07 -2.49
N LEU A 60 -4.46 -19.39 -3.58
CA LEU A 60 -5.83 -19.20 -4.06
C LEU A 60 -6.00 -19.95 -5.36
N CYS A 61 -6.90 -20.93 -5.34
CA CYS A 61 -7.21 -21.79 -6.48
C CYS A 61 -8.67 -21.61 -6.90
N SER A 62 -8.92 -21.73 -8.20
CA SER A 62 -10.26 -21.72 -8.78
C SER A 62 -10.50 -23.00 -9.55
N PHE A 63 -11.65 -23.62 -9.35
CA PHE A 63 -12.10 -24.80 -10.04
C PHE A 63 -13.46 -24.54 -10.69
N THR A 64 -13.72 -25.20 -11.80
CA THR A 64 -15.02 -25.09 -12.50
C THR A 64 -16.10 -25.95 -11.84
N SER A 65 -15.71 -26.90 -10.97
CA SER A 65 -16.60 -27.83 -10.27
C SER A 65 -16.27 -27.92 -8.78
N ALA A 66 -17.30 -27.89 -7.92
CA ALA A 66 -17.15 -28.07 -6.48
C ALA A 66 -16.58 -29.45 -6.12
N SER A 67 -17.03 -30.49 -6.82
CA SER A 67 -16.55 -31.86 -6.60
C SER A 67 -15.08 -32.04 -6.97
N GLU A 68 -14.60 -31.33 -8.00
CA GLU A 68 -13.18 -31.34 -8.40
C GLU A 68 -12.32 -30.59 -7.37
N ALA A 69 -12.76 -29.42 -6.91
CA ALA A 69 -12.08 -28.68 -5.85
C ALA A 69 -11.91 -29.53 -4.58
N VAL A 70 -12.96 -30.25 -4.17
CA VAL A 70 -12.93 -31.11 -2.98
C VAL A 70 -11.99 -32.31 -3.18
N ARG A 71 -11.97 -32.95 -4.36
CA ARG A 71 -11.04 -34.05 -4.65
C ARG A 71 -9.59 -33.60 -4.63
N ALA A 72 -9.30 -32.48 -5.28
CA ALA A 72 -7.98 -31.85 -5.25
C ALA A 72 -7.55 -31.56 -3.80
N ALA A 73 -8.43 -30.96 -2.99
CA ALA A 73 -8.16 -30.69 -1.59
C ALA A 73 -7.86 -31.96 -0.78
N ILE A 74 -8.65 -33.03 -0.95
CA ILE A 74 -8.42 -34.32 -0.31
C ILE A 74 -7.05 -34.89 -0.68
N ALA A 75 -6.69 -34.82 -1.97
CA ALA A 75 -5.41 -35.32 -2.47
C ALA A 75 -4.21 -34.51 -1.95
N VAL A 76 -4.32 -33.18 -1.92
CA VAL A 76 -3.32 -32.30 -1.30
C VAL A 76 -3.15 -32.66 0.18
N GLN A 77 -4.26 -32.69 0.93
CA GLN A 77 -4.22 -32.85 2.38
C GLN A 77 -3.63 -34.20 2.80
N ARG A 78 -3.92 -35.27 2.05
CA ARG A 78 -3.31 -36.59 2.27
C ARG A 78 -1.79 -36.59 2.17
N VAL A 79 -1.21 -35.81 1.25
CA VAL A 79 0.24 -35.70 1.12
C VAL A 79 0.83 -34.79 2.20
N MET A 80 0.12 -33.73 2.59
CA MET A 80 0.55 -32.82 3.66
C MET A 80 0.54 -33.50 5.04
N LEU A 81 -0.28 -34.52 5.24
CA LEU A 81 -0.31 -35.33 6.46
C LEU A 81 0.79 -36.40 6.54
N GLN A 82 1.55 -36.63 5.46
CA GLN A 82 2.72 -37.51 5.43
C GLN A 82 4.00 -36.76 5.79
N GLU A 83 4.97 -37.45 6.38
CA GLU A 83 6.24 -36.83 6.78
C GLU A 83 7.06 -36.30 5.57
N PRO A 84 7.69 -35.11 5.67
CA PRO A 84 7.53 -34.14 6.75
C PRO A 84 6.13 -33.50 6.70
N LYS A 85 5.41 -33.52 7.82
CA LYS A 85 4.04 -32.99 7.89
C LYS A 85 3.99 -31.50 7.64
N VAL A 86 3.02 -31.06 6.85
CA VAL A 86 2.73 -29.64 6.62
C VAL A 86 1.37 -29.33 7.25
N PRO A 87 1.28 -28.40 8.23
CA PRO A 87 0.04 -28.08 8.94
C PRO A 87 -0.90 -27.21 8.09
N VAL A 88 -1.36 -27.76 6.96
CA VAL A 88 -2.19 -27.04 5.98
C VAL A 88 -3.64 -26.97 6.44
N ARG A 89 -4.24 -25.80 6.29
CA ARG A 89 -5.67 -25.53 6.39
C ARG A 89 -6.25 -25.31 5.01
N ILE A 90 -7.45 -25.82 4.74
CA ILE A 90 -8.13 -25.63 3.46
C ILE A 90 -9.59 -25.19 3.66
N GLY A 91 -10.03 -24.19 2.90
CA GLY A 91 -11.40 -23.71 2.85
C GLY A 91 -11.94 -23.66 1.43
N ILE A 92 -13.17 -24.15 1.22
CA ILE A 92 -13.79 -24.19 -0.12
C ILE A 92 -15.21 -23.62 -0.10
N HIS A 93 -15.46 -22.68 -1.01
CA HIS A 93 -16.80 -22.14 -1.26
C HIS A 93 -17.03 -21.94 -2.76
N GLN A 94 -18.29 -22.00 -3.19
CA GLN A 94 -18.67 -21.83 -4.59
C GLN A 94 -19.58 -20.62 -4.75
N ALA A 95 -19.25 -19.72 -5.67
CA ALA A 95 -20.02 -18.51 -5.91
C ALA A 95 -19.79 -17.96 -7.32
N ASP A 96 -20.66 -17.03 -7.73
CA ASP A 96 -20.37 -16.18 -8.88
C ASP A 96 -19.21 -15.25 -8.55
N VAL A 97 -18.16 -15.34 -9.33
CA VAL A 97 -16.95 -14.53 -9.17
C VAL A 97 -16.59 -13.86 -10.50
N VAL A 98 -15.88 -12.74 -10.40
CA VAL A 98 -15.42 -11.96 -11.54
C VAL A 98 -13.91 -12.13 -11.63
N PHE A 99 -13.43 -12.57 -12.79
CA PHE A 99 -12.01 -12.68 -13.09
C PHE A 99 -11.52 -11.44 -13.84
N GLU A 100 -10.48 -10.80 -13.29
CA GLU A 100 -9.80 -9.65 -13.88
C GLU A 100 -8.31 -9.99 -13.95
N GLU A 101 -7.78 -10.06 -15.18
CA GLU A 101 -6.38 -10.41 -15.49
C GLU A 101 -5.88 -11.69 -14.79
N ALA A 102 -5.30 -11.55 -13.59
CA ALA A 102 -4.72 -12.60 -12.76
C ALA A 102 -5.34 -12.71 -11.35
N ASP A 103 -6.43 -12.01 -11.07
CA ASP A 103 -7.12 -12.07 -9.77
C ASP A 103 -8.61 -12.44 -9.88
N VAL A 104 -9.21 -12.76 -8.74
CA VAL A 104 -10.62 -13.13 -8.62
C VAL A 104 -11.30 -12.33 -7.52
N HIS A 105 -12.42 -11.70 -7.87
CA HIS A 105 -13.19 -10.84 -6.97
C HIS A 105 -14.62 -11.36 -6.80
N GLY A 106 -15.18 -11.13 -5.62
CA GLY A 106 -16.57 -11.45 -5.28
C GLY A 106 -16.73 -11.89 -3.83
N ASP A 107 -17.96 -11.78 -3.32
CA ASP A 107 -18.28 -12.17 -1.95
C ASP A 107 -17.90 -13.62 -1.63
N GLY A 108 -17.97 -14.50 -2.62
CA GLY A 108 -17.60 -15.90 -2.46
C GLY A 108 -16.11 -16.15 -2.19
N VAL A 109 -15.23 -15.29 -2.68
CA VAL A 109 -13.78 -15.35 -2.39
C VAL A 109 -13.55 -15.10 -0.91
N ASN A 110 -14.26 -14.12 -0.34
CA ASN A 110 -14.21 -13.78 1.08
C ASN A 110 -14.78 -14.88 1.98
N ILE A 111 -15.75 -15.66 1.49
CA ILE A 111 -16.30 -16.81 2.24
C ILE A 111 -15.30 -17.96 2.25
N ALA A 112 -14.69 -18.30 1.11
CA ALA A 112 -13.70 -19.37 1.02
C ALA A 112 -12.49 -19.12 1.93
N SER A 113 -11.95 -17.89 1.95
CA SER A 113 -10.83 -17.55 2.84
C SER A 113 -11.20 -17.64 4.31
N ARG A 114 -12.42 -17.26 4.69
CA ARG A 114 -12.89 -17.42 6.08
C ARG A 114 -13.06 -18.87 6.50
N LEU A 115 -13.51 -19.73 5.58
CA LEU A 115 -13.58 -21.17 5.84
C LEU A 115 -12.19 -21.76 6.06
N GLU A 116 -11.19 -21.34 5.27
CA GLU A 116 -9.79 -21.74 5.46
C GLU A 116 -9.31 -21.30 6.84
N SER A 117 -9.51 -20.03 7.18
CA SER A 117 -9.02 -19.50 8.44
C SER A 117 -9.67 -20.16 9.65
N LEU A 118 -10.92 -20.64 9.52
CA LEU A 118 -11.65 -21.43 10.52
C LEU A 118 -11.18 -22.87 10.68
N ALA A 119 -10.51 -23.41 9.65
CA ALA A 119 -10.05 -24.78 9.65
C ALA A 119 -8.95 -24.98 10.71
N VAL A 120 -8.83 -26.21 11.18
CA VAL A 120 -7.66 -26.64 11.97
C VAL A 120 -6.64 -27.28 11.03
N PRO A 121 -5.34 -27.30 11.36
CA PRO A 121 -4.34 -28.01 10.56
C PRO A 121 -4.76 -29.45 10.31
N GLY A 122 -4.68 -29.89 9.06
CA GLY A 122 -5.13 -31.23 8.70
C GLY A 122 -6.53 -31.28 8.08
N SER A 123 -7.34 -30.22 8.23
CA SER A 123 -8.77 -30.25 7.91
C SER A 123 -9.13 -29.43 6.66
N ILE A 124 -10.25 -29.82 6.04
CA ILE A 124 -10.83 -29.16 4.88
C ILE A 124 -12.24 -28.74 5.26
N LEU A 125 -12.49 -27.44 5.33
CA LEU A 125 -13.82 -26.88 5.60
C LEU A 125 -14.52 -26.42 4.33
N ILE A 126 -15.81 -26.72 4.24
CA ILE A 126 -16.63 -26.39 3.08
C ILE A 126 -17.97 -25.77 3.51
N SER A 127 -18.51 -24.88 2.68
CA SER A 127 -19.85 -24.31 2.89
C SER A 127 -20.97 -25.31 2.55
N SER A 128 -22.17 -25.07 3.08
CA SER A 128 -23.42 -25.77 2.69
C SER A 128 -23.64 -25.83 1.18
N LYS A 129 -23.32 -24.76 0.44
CA LYS A 129 -23.45 -24.70 -1.02
C LYS A 129 -22.56 -25.72 -1.74
N VAL A 130 -21.35 -25.96 -1.24
CA VAL A 130 -20.44 -26.98 -1.78
C VAL A 130 -20.96 -28.38 -1.44
N VAL A 131 -21.54 -28.56 -0.24
CA VAL A 131 -22.18 -29.82 0.16
C VAL A 131 -23.32 -30.18 -0.78
N ASP A 132 -24.17 -29.21 -1.14
CA ASP A 132 -25.28 -29.43 -2.06
C ASP A 132 -24.85 -29.99 -3.41
N ASP A 133 -23.69 -29.54 -3.92
CA ASP A 133 -23.16 -29.96 -5.21
C ASP A 133 -22.40 -31.31 -5.14
N ILE A 134 -21.94 -31.73 -3.96
CA ILE A 134 -21.17 -32.97 -3.78
C ILE A 134 -21.93 -34.10 -3.07
N LYS A 135 -23.14 -33.86 -2.53
CA LYS A 135 -23.88 -34.86 -1.71
C LYS A 135 -24.17 -36.20 -2.41
N ASN A 136 -24.14 -36.22 -3.74
CA ASN A 136 -24.33 -37.43 -4.55
C ASN A 136 -23.02 -38.16 -4.90
N GLN A 137 -21.87 -37.61 -4.52
CA GLN A 137 -20.54 -38.17 -4.80
C GLN A 137 -20.18 -39.19 -3.72
N LYS A 138 -20.19 -40.49 -4.07
CA LYS A 138 -19.96 -41.58 -3.10
C LYS A 138 -18.55 -41.63 -2.52
N ASP A 139 -17.60 -41.01 -3.22
CA ASP A 139 -16.19 -40.95 -2.83
C ASP A 139 -15.88 -39.80 -1.85
N ILE A 140 -16.85 -38.91 -1.57
CA ILE A 140 -16.67 -37.76 -0.69
C ILE A 140 -17.58 -37.90 0.53
N GLN A 141 -17.01 -37.74 1.72
CA GLN A 141 -17.74 -37.76 2.99
C GLN A 141 -17.60 -36.40 3.66
N ALA A 142 -18.70 -35.88 4.23
CA ALA A 142 -18.70 -34.63 4.95
C ALA A 142 -19.59 -34.71 6.19
N VAL A 143 -19.21 -33.99 7.25
CA VAL A 143 -19.99 -33.88 8.49
C VAL A 143 -20.24 -32.42 8.82
N SER A 144 -21.46 -32.10 9.24
CA SER A 144 -21.81 -30.74 9.68
C SER A 144 -21.11 -30.41 10.99
N LEU A 145 -20.53 -29.21 11.06
CA LEU A 145 -19.99 -28.60 12.27
C LEU A 145 -21.02 -27.65 12.94
N GLY A 146 -22.13 -27.38 12.26
CA GLY A 146 -23.23 -26.51 12.67
C GLY A 146 -23.25 -25.16 11.94
N LEU A 147 -24.17 -24.29 12.38
CA LEU A 147 -24.32 -22.93 11.86
C LEU A 147 -23.28 -21.99 12.48
N TYR A 148 -22.68 -21.16 11.64
CA TYR A 148 -21.70 -20.14 12.03
C TYR A 148 -22.07 -18.78 11.42
N SER A 149 -21.86 -17.72 12.19
CA SER A 149 -21.94 -16.35 11.68
C SER A 149 -20.57 -15.92 11.14
N LEU A 150 -20.50 -15.64 9.83
CA LEU A 150 -19.27 -15.23 9.14
C LEU A 150 -19.26 -13.71 8.89
N LYS A 151 -18.10 -13.06 9.08
CA LYS A 151 -17.98 -11.59 9.22
C LYS A 151 -18.66 -10.68 8.18
N ASN A 152 -19.09 -11.02 6.98
CA ASN A 152 -19.83 -10.09 6.09
C ASN A 152 -20.87 -10.90 5.32
N VAL A 153 -21.42 -11.92 5.98
CA VAL A 153 -22.42 -12.82 5.43
C VAL A 153 -23.69 -12.58 6.24
N ARG A 154 -24.75 -12.12 5.57
CA ARG A 154 -25.97 -11.65 6.23
C ARG A 154 -26.69 -12.76 7.02
N GLU A 155 -26.62 -13.98 6.52
CA GLU A 155 -27.28 -15.14 7.10
C GLU A 155 -26.24 -16.13 7.66
N PRO A 156 -26.50 -16.74 8.84
CA PRO A 156 -25.65 -17.81 9.35
C PRO A 156 -25.50 -18.93 8.33
N MET A 157 -24.26 -19.38 8.13
CA MET A 157 -23.93 -20.42 7.17
C MET A 157 -23.61 -21.71 7.90
N GLU A 158 -24.14 -22.83 7.41
CA GLU A 158 -23.74 -24.14 7.90
C GLU A 158 -22.38 -24.52 7.30
N ILE A 159 -21.44 -24.87 8.18
CA ILE A 159 -20.07 -25.26 7.82
C ILE A 159 -19.95 -26.77 7.99
N PHE A 160 -19.28 -27.41 7.04
CA PHE A 160 -19.00 -28.83 7.06
C PHE A 160 -17.50 -29.07 7.00
N ALA A 161 -17.05 -30.19 7.58
CA ALA A 161 -15.70 -30.70 7.38
C ALA A 161 -15.74 -31.93 6.48
N ILE A 162 -14.79 -32.06 5.57
CA ILE A 162 -14.58 -33.30 4.82
C ILE A 162 -14.10 -34.38 5.80
N SER A 163 -14.82 -35.49 5.86
CA SER A 163 -14.61 -36.58 6.81
C SER A 163 -14.10 -37.87 6.17
N ASN A 164 -13.51 -37.78 4.98
CA ASN A 164 -12.87 -38.93 4.32
C ASN A 164 -11.79 -39.55 5.24
N PRO A 165 -11.63 -40.89 5.22
CA PRO A 165 -10.62 -41.56 6.03
C PRO A 165 -9.22 -40.97 5.84
N GLY A 166 -8.53 -40.70 6.96
CA GLY A 166 -7.18 -40.16 6.98
C GLY A 166 -7.08 -38.63 6.98
N LEU A 167 -8.20 -37.90 7.06
CA LEU A 167 -8.22 -36.44 7.22
C LEU A 167 -8.59 -36.03 8.64
N GLU A 168 -8.15 -34.84 9.07
CA GLU A 168 -8.53 -34.28 10.36
C GLU A 168 -9.95 -33.69 10.29
N VAL A 169 -10.79 -34.06 11.25
CA VAL A 169 -12.17 -33.57 11.34
C VAL A 169 -12.37 -32.88 12.70
N PRO A 170 -12.61 -31.56 12.74
CA PRO A 170 -12.68 -30.80 14.00
C PRO A 170 -14.04 -30.95 14.71
N VAL A 171 -14.53 -32.17 14.91
CA VAL A 171 -15.77 -32.41 15.68
C VAL A 171 -15.51 -32.14 17.17
N GLY A 172 -16.19 -31.15 17.74
CA GLY A 172 -16.08 -30.80 19.17
C GLY A 172 -14.81 -30.03 19.56
N LYS A 173 -13.95 -29.69 18.61
CA LYS A 173 -12.83 -28.75 18.81
C LYS A 173 -13.31 -27.32 18.61
N VAL A 174 -12.66 -26.37 19.31
CA VAL A 174 -12.86 -24.94 19.05
C VAL A 174 -12.23 -24.62 17.69
N LEU A 175 -13.07 -24.29 16.70
CA LEU A 175 -12.58 -23.76 15.42
C LEU A 175 -11.83 -22.46 15.69
N GLN A 176 -10.70 -22.26 15.03
CA GLN A 176 -9.85 -21.10 15.27
C GLN A 176 -10.25 -19.99 14.30
N GLY A 177 -10.64 -18.80 14.73
CA GLY A 177 -10.97 -17.69 13.82
C GLY A 177 -12.16 -16.84 14.27
N LYS A 178 -12.40 -15.72 13.57
CA LYS A 178 -13.41 -14.70 13.91
C LYS A 178 -14.84 -15.10 13.48
N ALA A 179 -15.30 -16.31 13.81
CA ALA A 179 -16.69 -16.73 13.58
C ALA A 179 -17.33 -17.32 14.83
N GLU A 180 -18.54 -16.88 15.14
CA GLU A 180 -19.29 -17.37 16.29
C GLU A 180 -20.26 -18.46 15.88
N LYS A 181 -20.30 -19.55 16.65
CA LYS A 181 -21.27 -20.64 16.46
C LYS A 181 -22.67 -20.11 16.75
N TYR A 182 -23.54 -20.12 15.75
CA TYR A 182 -24.91 -19.64 15.86
C TYR A 182 -25.73 -20.57 16.76
N LYS A 183 -26.33 -20.02 17.82
CA LYS A 183 -27.27 -20.73 18.69
C LYS A 183 -28.68 -20.36 18.27
N GLU A 184 -29.42 -21.30 17.68
CA GLU A 184 -30.85 -21.15 17.42
C GLU A 184 -31.59 -20.82 18.73
N GLN A 185 -32.25 -19.66 18.77
CA GLN A 185 -33.20 -19.37 19.83
C GLN A 185 -34.47 -20.17 19.55
N LYS A 186 -34.73 -21.22 20.35
CA LYS A 186 -35.99 -21.97 20.29
C LYS A 186 -37.17 -20.99 20.44
N PRO A 187 -38.22 -21.09 19.62
CA PRO A 187 -39.39 -20.24 19.76
C PRO A 187 -40.07 -20.58 21.10
N VAL A 188 -40.08 -19.60 22.01
CA VAL A 188 -40.84 -19.69 23.25
C VAL A 188 -42.32 -19.76 22.87
N GLY A 189 -42.94 -20.90 23.17
CA GLY A 189 -44.36 -21.12 22.93
C GLY A 189 -45.20 -19.99 23.50
N LYS A 190 -45.97 -19.32 22.65
CA LYS A 190 -46.95 -18.30 23.05
C LYS A 190 -48.03 -18.95 23.92
N ARG A 191 -47.87 -18.86 25.24
CA ARG A 191 -49.01 -18.83 26.16
C ARG A 191 -49.44 -17.37 26.28
N ILE A 192 -50.59 -17.07 25.65
CA ILE A 192 -51.28 -15.79 25.80
C ILE A 192 -51.72 -15.69 27.26
N LEU A 193 -51.13 -14.76 28.01
CA LEU A 193 -51.68 -14.25 29.26
C LEU A 193 -52.05 -12.79 29.03
N THR A 194 -53.34 -12.59 28.84
CA THR A 194 -54.05 -11.33 29.00
C THR A 194 -53.69 -10.68 30.34
N GLY A 195 -53.16 -9.46 30.30
CA GLY A 195 -52.79 -8.73 31.51
C GLY A 195 -52.11 -7.40 31.20
N SER A 196 -52.91 -6.44 30.74
CA SER A 196 -52.53 -5.04 30.59
C SER A 196 -51.96 -4.49 31.91
N LYS A 197 -50.69 -4.04 31.88
CA LYS A 197 -49.98 -3.06 32.75
C LYS A 197 -48.45 -3.23 32.83
N ILE A 198 -47.86 -4.30 32.26
CA ILE A 198 -46.39 -4.57 32.31
C ILE A 198 -45.66 -4.28 30.97
N GLY A 199 -46.39 -4.12 29.86
CA GLY A 199 -45.78 -3.99 28.52
C GLY A 199 -44.97 -2.70 28.31
N ILE A 200 -45.45 -1.56 28.83
CA ILE A 200 -44.75 -0.27 28.69
C ILE A 200 -43.41 -0.27 29.43
N PRO A 201 -43.31 -0.66 30.72
CA PRO A 201 -42.03 -0.71 31.41
C PRO A 201 -41.06 -1.74 30.79
N LEU A 202 -41.53 -2.86 30.23
CA LEU A 202 -40.66 -3.81 29.52
C LEU A 202 -40.11 -3.25 28.19
N ILE A 203 -40.91 -2.49 27.45
CA ILE A 203 -40.43 -1.81 26.23
C ILE A 203 -39.43 -0.71 26.61
N ILE A 204 -39.67 0.03 27.69
CA ILE A 204 -38.73 1.03 28.20
C ILE A 204 -37.44 0.36 28.67
N ILE A 205 -37.50 -0.78 29.36
CA ILE A 205 -36.32 -1.54 29.78
C ILE A 205 -35.57 -2.13 28.58
N ALA A 206 -36.28 -2.66 27.58
CA ALA A 206 -35.66 -3.19 26.37
C ALA A 206 -35.01 -2.06 25.54
N LEU A 207 -35.65 -0.90 25.46
CA LEU A 207 -35.10 0.29 24.79
C LEU A 207 -33.91 0.85 25.57
N ALA A 208 -33.99 0.92 26.90
CA ALA A 208 -32.87 1.35 27.75
C ALA A 208 -31.71 0.36 27.68
N ALA A 209 -31.98 -0.95 27.73
CA ALA A 209 -30.98 -1.99 27.53
C ALA A 209 -30.37 -1.89 26.14
N TRP A 210 -31.15 -1.66 25.08
CA TRP A 210 -30.63 -1.45 23.73
C TRP A 210 -29.77 -0.18 23.62
N LEU A 211 -30.19 0.93 24.21
CA LEU A 211 -29.45 2.20 24.27
C LEU A 211 -28.14 2.09 25.07
N ILE A 212 -28.03 1.14 26.02
CA ILE A 212 -26.83 0.92 26.83
C ILE A 212 -25.93 -0.16 26.21
N VAL A 213 -26.52 -1.28 25.78
CA VAL A 213 -25.79 -2.45 25.27
C VAL A 213 -25.22 -2.20 23.89
N THR A 214 -25.93 -1.50 22.99
CA THR A 214 -25.40 -1.27 21.63
C THR A 214 -24.16 -0.37 21.59
N PRO A 215 -24.06 0.76 22.32
CA PRO A 215 -22.81 1.51 22.39
C PRO A 215 -21.73 0.74 23.15
N TRP A 216 -22.10 -0.04 24.17
CA TRP A 216 -21.14 -0.86 24.92
C TRP A 216 -20.50 -1.94 24.04
N LEU A 217 -21.29 -2.67 23.25
CA LEU A 217 -20.80 -3.66 22.28
C LEU A 217 -19.92 -2.99 21.23
N LYS A 218 -20.33 -1.85 20.65
CA LYS A 218 -19.49 -1.12 19.69
C LYS A 218 -18.14 -0.70 20.28
N LYS A 219 -18.12 -0.23 21.54
CA LYS A 219 -16.87 0.10 22.24
C LYS A 219 -16.00 -1.14 22.45
N GLN A 220 -16.62 -2.27 22.74
CA GLN A 220 -15.93 -3.54 22.88
C GLN A 220 -15.34 -3.98 21.53
N ASP A 221 -16.13 -3.95 20.45
CA ASP A 221 -15.68 -4.29 19.10
C ASP A 221 -14.53 -3.41 18.64
N ALA A 222 -14.60 -2.09 18.88
CA ALA A 222 -13.49 -1.17 18.58
C ALA A 222 -12.19 -1.55 19.31
N ARG A 223 -12.28 -2.01 20.57
CA ARG A 223 -11.12 -2.46 21.35
C ARG A 223 -10.52 -3.78 20.85
N TYR A 224 -11.34 -4.71 20.36
CA TYR A 224 -10.87 -6.04 19.95
C TYR A 224 -10.60 -6.15 18.44
N GLU A 225 -11.11 -5.23 17.62
CA GLU A 225 -10.87 -5.21 16.19
C GLU A 225 -9.96 -4.07 15.74
N LEU A 226 -10.28 -2.81 16.11
CA LEU A 226 -9.56 -1.65 15.58
C LEU A 226 -8.20 -1.47 16.25
N ILE A 227 -8.12 -1.57 17.58
CA ILE A 227 -6.83 -1.43 18.29
C ILE A 227 -5.80 -2.47 17.81
N PRO A 228 -6.11 -3.78 17.76
CA PRO A 228 -5.17 -4.76 17.21
C PRO A 228 -4.82 -4.49 15.75
N ALA A 229 -5.78 -4.11 14.90
CA ALA A 229 -5.48 -3.78 13.51
C ALA A 229 -4.53 -2.58 13.37
N ILE A 230 -4.65 -1.57 14.24
CA ILE A 230 -3.72 -0.45 14.32
C ILE A 230 -2.33 -0.94 14.73
N GLN A 231 -2.24 -1.80 15.73
CA GLN A 231 -0.98 -2.37 16.20
C GLN A 231 -0.31 -3.25 15.13
N ASP A 232 -1.08 -4.05 14.42
CA ASP A 232 -0.61 -4.88 13.30
C ASP A 232 -0.02 -3.98 12.20
N GLU A 233 -0.72 -2.93 11.80
CA GLU A 233 -0.22 -1.95 10.82
C GLU A 233 1.08 -1.26 11.28
N LEU A 234 1.19 -0.94 12.56
CA LEU A 234 2.43 -0.37 13.12
C LEU A 234 3.57 -1.37 13.22
N SER A 235 3.28 -2.66 13.41
CA SER A 235 4.31 -3.71 13.50
C SER A 235 4.97 -4.03 12.16
N LEU A 236 4.21 -3.86 11.07
CA LEU A 236 4.66 -4.15 9.71
C LEU A 236 5.45 -3.01 9.06
N ASN A 237 5.36 -1.79 9.61
CA ASN A 237 5.93 -0.60 8.98
C ASN A 237 6.82 0.18 9.95
N TYR A 238 8.03 0.53 9.52
CA TYR A 238 8.92 1.40 10.29
C TYR A 238 8.32 2.81 10.48
N ILE A 239 7.53 3.28 9.52
CA ILE A 239 6.79 4.56 9.58
C ILE A 239 5.29 4.26 9.54
N PRO A 240 4.47 4.86 10.42
CA PRO A 240 3.02 4.62 10.43
C PRO A 240 2.37 4.91 9.08
N SER A 241 1.51 4.01 8.60
CA SER A 241 0.77 4.18 7.34
C SER A 241 -0.41 5.15 7.50
N VAL A 242 -0.90 5.73 6.39
CA VAL A 242 -2.17 6.50 6.41
C VAL A 242 -3.35 5.62 6.84
N LYS A 243 -3.29 4.32 6.54
CA LYS A 243 -4.28 3.33 6.99
C LYS A 243 -4.32 3.21 8.52
N ALA A 244 -3.18 3.20 9.21
CA ALA A 244 -3.14 3.22 10.67
C ALA A 244 -3.83 4.48 11.24
N PHE A 245 -3.64 5.63 10.60
CA PHE A 245 -4.31 6.88 10.97
C PHE A 245 -5.83 6.82 10.74
N ASP A 246 -6.27 6.27 9.61
CA ASP A 246 -7.70 6.11 9.32
C ASP A 246 -8.40 5.17 10.33
N LEU A 247 -7.77 4.03 10.66
CA LEU A 247 -8.25 3.12 11.70
C LEU A 247 -8.27 3.78 13.08
N ALA A 248 -7.23 4.52 13.45
CA ALA A 248 -7.18 5.23 14.72
C ALA A 248 -8.26 6.31 14.81
N ARG A 249 -8.54 7.02 13.71
CA ARG A 249 -9.60 8.04 13.65
C ARG A 249 -10.99 7.40 13.82
N GLU A 250 -11.23 6.25 13.19
CA GLU A 250 -12.45 5.46 13.38
C GLU A 250 -12.58 5.02 14.84
N ALA A 251 -11.53 4.46 15.43
CA ALA A 251 -11.52 4.04 16.82
C ALA A 251 -11.81 5.22 17.75
N LYS A 252 -11.24 6.40 17.50
CA LYS A 252 -11.43 7.60 18.32
C LYS A 252 -12.87 8.11 18.34
N GLN A 253 -13.65 7.87 17.28
CA GLN A 253 -15.09 8.20 17.27
C GLN A 253 -15.91 7.30 18.19
N ILE A 254 -15.43 6.09 18.47
CA ILE A 254 -16.17 5.06 19.25
C ILE A 254 -15.66 5.03 20.70
N ILE A 255 -14.35 5.08 20.89
CA ILE A 255 -13.64 4.94 22.18
C ILE A 255 -12.64 6.11 22.41
N PRO A 256 -13.12 7.37 22.46
CA PRO A 256 -12.23 8.56 22.50
C PRO A 256 -11.30 8.63 23.71
N ASP A 257 -11.74 8.11 24.86
CA ASP A 257 -11.00 8.18 26.14
C ASP A 257 -10.23 6.88 26.45
N ASP A 258 -10.05 6.00 25.47
CA ASP A 258 -9.31 4.76 25.68
C ASP A 258 -7.80 5.03 25.81
N SER A 259 -7.20 4.53 26.89
CA SER A 259 -5.80 4.80 27.20
C SER A 259 -4.86 4.24 26.15
N LEU A 260 -5.13 3.03 25.65
CA LEU A 260 -4.27 2.40 24.65
C LEU A 260 -4.38 3.11 23.31
N LEU A 261 -5.59 3.53 22.92
CA LEU A 261 -5.76 4.36 21.73
C LEU A 261 -5.05 5.72 21.88
N THR A 262 -5.07 6.32 23.07
CA THR A 262 -4.38 7.59 23.34
C THR A 262 -2.87 7.44 23.14
N ASP A 263 -2.28 6.36 23.64
CA ASP A 263 -0.85 6.06 23.47
C ASP A 263 -0.51 5.81 21.99
N LEU A 264 -1.31 4.99 21.29
CA LEU A 264 -1.14 4.73 19.86
C LEU A 264 -1.29 6.01 19.03
N TRP A 265 -2.20 6.90 19.40
CA TRP A 265 -2.43 8.17 18.70
C TRP A 265 -1.17 9.03 18.66
N GLN A 266 -0.37 9.04 19.73
CA GLN A 266 0.90 9.77 19.79
C GLN A 266 1.95 9.23 18.80
N THR A 267 1.85 7.96 18.41
CA THR A 267 2.73 7.33 17.42
C THR A 267 2.24 7.56 16.00
N ILE A 268 0.92 7.61 15.79
CA ILE A 268 0.29 7.61 14.47
C ILE A 268 0.04 9.02 13.93
N ALA A 269 -0.23 9.97 14.82
CA ALA A 269 -0.66 11.30 14.45
C ALA A 269 0.27 12.37 15.02
N THR A 270 0.20 13.54 14.40
CA THR A 270 0.84 14.75 14.89
C THR A 270 -0.17 15.86 15.03
N THR A 271 0.08 16.75 15.98
CA THR A 271 -0.71 17.97 16.18
C THR A 271 0.15 19.17 15.78
N LEU A 272 -0.39 20.03 14.93
CA LEU A 272 0.32 21.19 14.38
C LEU A 272 -0.52 22.47 14.47
N THR A 273 0.19 23.60 14.53
CA THR A 273 -0.36 24.91 14.16
C THR A 273 0.31 25.32 12.85
N ILE A 274 -0.48 25.69 11.85
CA ILE A 274 -0.01 26.00 10.50
C ILE A 274 -0.60 27.34 10.06
N GLU A 275 0.26 28.28 9.73
CA GLU A 275 -0.15 29.58 9.18
C GLU A 275 0.47 29.80 7.80
N THR A 276 -0.23 30.58 6.98
CA THR A 276 0.30 31.05 5.69
C THR A 276 0.31 32.57 5.67
N ASP A 277 1.21 33.13 4.88
CA ASP A 277 1.27 34.54 4.52
C ASP A 277 1.03 34.70 3.01
N PRO A 278 -0.13 35.26 2.58
CA PRO A 278 -1.26 35.67 3.43
C PRO A 278 -2.05 34.48 4.00
N PRO A 279 -2.88 34.70 5.04
CA PRO A 279 -3.74 33.66 5.59
C PRO A 279 -4.85 33.26 4.61
N GLY A 280 -5.57 32.18 4.91
CA GLY A 280 -6.71 31.71 4.12
C GLY A 280 -6.31 30.87 2.92
N ALA A 281 -5.31 30.00 3.08
CA ALA A 281 -4.99 28.94 2.14
C ALA A 281 -5.59 27.62 2.62
N GLU A 282 -6.16 26.86 1.71
CA GLU A 282 -6.69 25.53 2.03
C GLU A 282 -5.57 24.49 1.97
N LEU A 283 -5.44 23.71 3.04
CA LEU A 283 -4.47 22.63 3.16
C LEU A 283 -5.12 21.31 2.71
N PHE A 284 -4.50 20.66 1.74
CA PHE A 284 -4.81 19.31 1.30
C PHE A 284 -3.67 18.36 1.58
N TRP A 285 -3.98 17.08 1.80
CA TRP A 285 -2.98 16.03 1.97
C TRP A 285 -3.45 14.71 1.40
N LYS A 286 -2.50 13.84 1.03
CA LYS A 286 -2.73 12.44 0.68
C LYS A 286 -1.49 11.59 0.99
N ASP A 287 -1.66 10.27 0.97
CA ASP A 287 -0.54 9.34 1.09
C ASP A 287 0.37 9.48 -0.13
N TYR A 288 1.67 9.61 0.10
CA TYR A 288 2.66 9.77 -0.96
C TYR A 288 2.75 8.51 -1.85
N SER A 289 2.54 7.33 -1.27
CA SER A 289 2.62 6.04 -1.98
C SER A 289 1.44 5.78 -2.93
N THR A 290 0.38 6.59 -2.85
CA THR A 290 -0.82 6.45 -3.69
C THR A 290 -1.05 7.75 -4.46
N PRO A 291 -0.30 8.00 -5.55
CA PRO A 291 -0.36 9.28 -6.28
C PRO A 291 -1.76 9.55 -6.86
N ASP A 292 -2.52 8.52 -7.21
CA ASP A 292 -3.88 8.65 -7.77
C ASP A 292 -4.97 8.81 -6.69
N ALA A 293 -4.61 8.78 -5.41
CA ALA A 293 -5.59 8.98 -4.35
C ALA A 293 -6.14 10.41 -4.33
N GLU A 294 -7.41 10.52 -3.98
CA GLU A 294 -8.09 11.80 -3.79
C GLU A 294 -7.44 12.62 -2.66
N TRP A 295 -7.35 13.93 -2.91
CA TRP A 295 -6.87 14.89 -1.93
C TRP A 295 -7.84 15.05 -0.77
N ARG A 296 -7.33 15.01 0.46
CA ARG A 296 -8.11 15.18 1.69
C ARG A 296 -7.90 16.59 2.25
N SER A 297 -8.96 17.37 2.44
CA SER A 297 -8.86 18.70 3.06
C SER A 297 -8.60 18.59 4.56
N ALA A 298 -7.67 19.39 5.07
CA ALA A 298 -7.39 19.59 6.50
C ALA A 298 -7.94 20.93 7.02
N GLY A 299 -8.53 21.75 6.14
CA GLY A 299 -9.11 23.05 6.46
C GLY A 299 -8.32 24.24 5.89
N ILE A 300 -8.66 25.44 6.37
CA ILE A 300 -8.15 26.72 5.87
C ILE A 300 -7.26 27.38 6.93
N THR A 301 -6.10 27.90 6.53
CA THR A 301 -5.16 28.55 7.45
C THR A 301 -5.68 29.91 7.96
N PRO A 302 -5.35 30.30 9.22
CA PRO A 302 -4.53 29.58 10.18
C PRO A 302 -5.24 28.36 10.77
N LEU A 303 -4.55 27.22 10.80
CA LEU A 303 -5.03 25.97 11.38
C LEU A 303 -4.38 25.80 12.76
N VAL A 304 -5.20 25.60 13.79
CA VAL A 304 -4.74 25.36 15.17
C VAL A 304 -5.08 23.93 15.57
N ASP A 305 -4.11 23.24 16.19
CA ASP A 305 -4.22 21.85 16.64
C ASP A 305 -4.69 20.85 15.56
N VAL A 306 -4.31 21.09 14.30
CA VAL A 306 -4.66 20.19 13.20
C VAL A 306 -3.97 18.85 13.37
N GLN A 307 -4.73 17.76 13.24
CA GLN A 307 -4.23 16.39 13.38
C GLN A 307 -3.95 15.79 12.01
N LEU A 308 -2.68 15.50 11.72
CA LEU A 308 -2.24 14.86 10.48
C LEU A 308 -1.58 13.50 10.76
N PRO A 309 -1.62 12.55 9.81
CA PRO A 309 -0.85 11.31 9.91
C PRO A 309 0.65 11.59 9.99
N ARG A 310 1.39 10.75 10.72
CA ARG A 310 2.87 10.70 10.70
C ARG A 310 3.44 9.87 9.55
N ALA A 311 2.60 9.50 8.58
CA ALA A 311 3.00 8.82 7.36
C ALA A 311 3.81 9.72 6.43
N TYR A 312 4.36 9.14 5.35
CA TYR A 312 4.89 9.93 4.24
C TYR A 312 3.75 10.52 3.44
N LEU A 313 3.61 11.84 3.53
CA LEU A 313 2.51 12.56 2.91
C LEU A 313 3.00 13.41 1.76
N ARG A 314 2.10 13.62 0.81
CA ARG A 314 2.10 14.75 -0.11
C ARG A 314 1.09 15.77 0.42
N VAL A 315 1.46 17.05 0.45
CA VAL A 315 0.58 18.13 0.92
C VAL A 315 0.58 19.29 -0.05
N GLU A 316 -0.56 19.95 -0.18
CA GLU A 316 -0.75 21.14 -1.01
C GLU A 316 -1.42 22.26 -0.24
N PHE A 317 -0.93 23.48 -0.41
CA PHE A 317 -1.59 24.70 0.03
C PHE A 317 -2.14 25.43 -1.20
N ARG A 318 -3.46 25.56 -1.26
CA ARG A 318 -4.16 26.17 -2.39
C ARG A 318 -4.78 27.50 -1.96
N LYS A 319 -4.50 28.56 -2.71
CA LYS A 319 -5.12 29.87 -2.52
C LYS A 319 -5.30 30.57 -3.86
N GLN A 320 -6.50 31.09 -4.12
CA GLN A 320 -6.77 31.82 -5.36
C GLN A 320 -5.84 33.03 -5.51
N GLY A 321 -5.21 33.19 -6.68
CA GLY A 321 -4.25 34.25 -6.96
C GLY A 321 -2.81 33.97 -6.50
N TYR A 322 -2.57 32.78 -5.94
CA TYR A 322 -1.25 32.32 -5.50
C TYR A 322 -0.91 30.99 -6.19
N GLN A 323 0.38 30.71 -6.35
CA GLN A 323 0.83 29.41 -6.83
C GLN A 323 0.56 28.34 -5.76
N THR A 324 0.12 27.16 -6.19
CA THR A 324 -0.02 26.00 -5.30
C THR A 324 1.36 25.65 -4.76
N LEU A 325 1.47 25.67 -3.43
CA LEU A 325 2.67 25.27 -2.72
C LEU A 325 2.56 23.80 -2.33
N GLU A 326 3.55 23.00 -2.68
CA GLU A 326 3.52 21.56 -2.52
C GLU A 326 4.75 21.05 -1.74
N TYR A 327 4.55 20.07 -0.87
CA TYR A 327 5.62 19.38 -0.14
C TYR A 327 5.39 17.87 -0.04
N ALA A 328 6.48 17.12 0.10
CA ALA A 328 6.46 15.68 0.35
C ALA A 328 7.47 15.27 1.46
N GLY A 329 7.14 14.28 2.30
CA GLY A 329 8.07 13.77 3.32
C GLY A 329 7.45 12.80 4.35
N PRO A 330 8.24 11.88 4.98
CA PRO A 330 7.81 10.95 6.04
C PRO A 330 7.53 11.66 7.37
N GLY A 331 7.73 12.97 7.34
CA GLY A 331 7.83 13.84 8.48
C GLY A 331 7.94 15.24 7.95
N PHE A 332 6.89 15.71 7.27
CA PHE A 332 6.62 17.16 7.19
C PHE A 332 6.97 17.82 8.54
N LEU A 333 6.67 17.18 9.67
CA LEU A 333 7.10 17.55 11.04
C LEU A 333 8.61 17.60 11.36
N SER A 334 9.42 16.64 10.90
CA SER A 334 10.83 16.53 11.29
C SER A 334 11.71 17.50 10.50
N ASN A 335 11.33 17.79 9.27
CA ASN A 335 12.01 18.74 8.40
C ASN A 335 11.48 20.18 8.54
N LEU A 336 10.37 20.42 9.27
CA LEU A 336 9.68 21.72 9.30
C LEU A 336 9.44 22.34 10.68
N LYS A 337 10.15 21.92 11.73
CA LYS A 337 10.35 22.82 12.89
C LYS A 337 11.60 23.68 12.64
N PRO A 338 11.52 25.03 12.59
CA PRO A 338 10.39 25.97 12.82
C PRO A 338 9.65 26.47 11.54
N ASP A 339 10.08 26.09 10.33
CA ASP A 339 9.71 26.76 9.06
C ASP A 339 8.23 26.67 8.64
N LEU A 340 7.41 25.78 9.23
CA LEU A 340 5.98 25.68 8.91
C LEU A 340 5.03 26.54 9.74
N THR A 341 5.53 27.11 10.84
CA THR A 341 4.67 27.97 11.65
C THR A 341 4.18 29.17 10.82
N HIS A 342 4.94 29.58 9.80
CA HIS A 342 4.56 30.58 8.82
C HIS A 342 5.09 30.25 7.43
N LEU A 343 4.21 29.82 6.53
CA LEU A 343 4.53 29.56 5.12
C LEU A 343 4.24 30.79 4.25
N LYS A 344 5.22 31.26 3.51
CA LYS A 344 5.01 32.31 2.51
C LYS A 344 4.43 31.73 1.22
N LEU A 345 3.33 32.29 0.74
CA LEU A 345 2.75 31.96 -0.56
C LEU A 345 3.22 32.96 -1.61
N ASP A 346 3.67 32.43 -2.74
CA ASP A 346 4.05 33.22 -3.90
C ASP A 346 2.81 33.55 -4.74
N ALA A 347 2.61 34.83 -5.06
CA ALA A 347 1.52 35.25 -5.94
C ALA A 347 1.71 34.60 -7.33
N THR A 348 0.62 34.33 -8.04
CA THR A 348 0.71 33.75 -9.38
C THR A 348 1.58 34.65 -10.28
N GLY A 349 2.67 34.10 -10.81
CA GLY A 349 3.63 34.80 -11.66
C GLY A 349 4.74 35.56 -10.93
N SER A 350 4.79 35.55 -9.59
CA SER A 350 5.88 36.21 -8.84
C SER A 350 7.18 35.40 -8.82
N ILE A 351 7.12 34.10 -9.09
CA ILE A 351 8.26 33.22 -9.33
C ILE A 351 8.00 32.41 -10.62
N PRO A 352 9.05 31.86 -11.27
CA PRO A 352 8.87 30.99 -12.43
C PRO A 352 7.90 29.82 -12.15
N GLU A 353 6.97 29.56 -13.06
CA GLU A 353 5.82 28.66 -12.85
C GLU A 353 6.20 27.22 -12.42
N GLN A 354 7.32 26.73 -12.94
CA GLN A 354 7.83 25.37 -12.69
C GLN A 354 8.86 25.31 -11.56
N MET A 355 9.00 26.36 -10.76
CA MET A 355 9.92 26.40 -9.62
C MET A 355 9.17 26.47 -8.29
N ALA A 356 9.81 25.93 -7.26
CA ALA A 356 9.37 26.03 -5.88
C ALA A 356 10.37 26.85 -5.07
N ARG A 357 9.85 27.64 -4.13
CA ARG A 357 10.67 28.35 -3.14
C ARG A 357 11.07 27.41 -2.01
N ILE A 358 12.37 27.31 -1.78
CA ILE A 358 12.94 26.51 -0.70
C ILE A 358 13.42 27.45 0.41
N PRO A 359 12.80 27.42 1.61
CA PRO A 359 13.22 28.25 2.73
C PRO A 359 14.66 27.95 3.17
N GLY A 360 15.39 29.02 3.49
CA GLY A 360 16.77 28.93 3.96
C GLY A 360 16.87 28.28 5.33
N ARG A 361 17.88 27.42 5.52
CA ARG A 361 18.13 26.70 6.78
C ARG A 361 19.59 26.28 6.90
N THR A 362 20.08 26.12 8.12
CA THR A 362 21.35 25.41 8.36
C THR A 362 21.20 23.92 8.06
N VAL A 363 21.98 23.44 7.09
CA VAL A 363 21.98 22.05 6.61
C VAL A 363 23.16 21.30 7.20
N TYR A 364 22.91 20.07 7.65
CA TYR A 364 23.89 19.13 8.17
C TYR A 364 23.88 17.86 7.29
N PHE A 365 25.01 17.16 7.20
CA PHE A 365 25.09 15.91 6.46
C PHE A 365 24.93 14.70 7.39
N ASP A 366 23.95 13.86 7.10
CA ASP A 366 23.73 12.58 7.75
C ASP A 366 24.16 11.43 6.82
N LEU A 367 25.40 11.53 6.32
CA LEU A 367 26.01 10.55 5.44
C LEU A 367 27.28 9.99 6.08
N PRO A 368 27.50 8.66 6.05
CA PRO A 368 28.78 8.08 6.43
C PRO A 368 29.93 8.84 5.75
N SER A 369 30.97 9.16 6.52
CA SER A 369 32.14 9.96 6.12
C SER A 369 31.94 11.48 5.99
N LEU A 370 30.71 12.01 6.11
CA LEU A 370 30.43 13.47 6.15
C LEU A 370 29.82 13.96 7.47
N GLN A 371 29.70 13.10 8.47
CA GLN A 371 29.07 13.39 9.77
C GLN A 371 29.77 14.49 10.59
N ASN A 372 31.07 14.71 10.36
CA ASN A 372 31.88 15.71 11.08
C ASN A 372 31.94 17.07 10.36
N VAL A 373 31.19 17.25 9.27
CA VAL A 373 31.13 18.53 8.56
C VAL A 373 30.20 19.47 9.33
N GLU A 374 30.70 20.67 9.65
CA GLU A 374 29.89 21.69 10.32
C GLU A 374 28.66 22.06 9.49
N GLY A 375 27.55 22.34 10.18
CA GLY A 375 26.33 22.77 9.54
C GLY A 375 26.52 24.09 8.79
N LYS A 376 26.06 24.14 7.54
CA LYS A 376 26.18 25.34 6.69
C LYS A 376 24.82 25.99 6.49
N LEU A 377 24.74 27.31 6.70
CA LEU A 377 23.55 28.07 6.33
C LEU A 377 23.39 28.08 4.81
N VAL A 378 22.29 27.49 4.34
CA VAL A 378 21.82 27.62 2.96
C VAL A 378 20.76 28.72 2.95
N PRO A 379 20.95 29.83 2.21
CA PRO A 379 19.93 30.87 2.09
C PRO A 379 18.70 30.34 1.34
N GLU A 380 17.61 31.12 1.32
CA GLU A 380 16.45 30.83 0.48
C GLU A 380 16.84 30.79 -1.00
N PHE A 381 16.26 29.85 -1.76
CA PHE A 381 16.48 29.74 -3.20
C PHE A 381 15.24 29.20 -3.93
N LEU A 382 15.26 29.26 -5.27
CA LEU A 382 14.27 28.62 -6.12
C LEU A 382 14.86 27.35 -6.74
N MET A 383 14.06 26.30 -6.84
CA MET A 383 14.45 25.04 -7.46
C MET A 383 13.35 24.57 -8.42
N ASP A 384 13.73 24.03 -9.57
CA ASP A 384 12.76 23.41 -10.49
C ASP A 384 12.06 22.23 -9.81
N LYS A 385 10.75 22.12 -10.03
CA LYS A 385 9.91 21.02 -9.53
C LYS A 385 10.15 19.72 -10.27
N TYR A 386 10.59 19.83 -11.52
CA TYR A 386 10.59 18.75 -12.50
C TYR A 386 11.92 18.62 -13.22
N GLU A 387 12.19 17.43 -13.73
CA GLU A 387 13.35 17.16 -14.56
C GLU A 387 13.28 17.86 -15.92
N VAL A 388 14.44 18.00 -16.57
CA VAL A 388 14.53 18.51 -17.93
C VAL A 388 14.05 17.43 -18.91
N THR A 389 13.08 17.78 -19.73
CA THR A 389 12.54 16.89 -20.78
C THR A 389 13.49 16.78 -21.99
N ASN A 390 13.34 15.73 -22.79
CA ASN A 390 14.07 15.60 -24.06
C ASN A 390 13.81 16.79 -25.00
N SER A 391 12.57 17.28 -25.08
CA SER A 391 12.24 18.44 -25.94
C SER A 391 12.91 19.74 -25.48
N GLN A 392 12.98 19.99 -24.18
CA GLN A 392 13.71 21.14 -23.62
C GLN A 392 15.22 21.03 -23.87
N TYR A 393 15.80 19.86 -23.65
CA TYR A 393 17.22 19.64 -23.92
C TYR A 393 17.53 19.72 -25.42
N LYS A 394 16.59 19.32 -26.28
CA LYS A 394 16.72 19.46 -27.73
C LYS A 394 16.83 20.92 -28.15
N ALA A 395 16.07 21.81 -27.53
CA ALA A 395 16.19 23.25 -27.78
C ALA A 395 17.58 23.78 -27.44
N PHE A 396 18.23 23.28 -26.38
CA PHE A 396 19.62 23.59 -26.07
C PHE A 396 20.59 23.08 -27.16
N VAL A 397 20.43 21.84 -27.62
CA VAL A 397 21.23 21.29 -28.73
C VAL A 397 21.09 22.16 -29.98
N ASP A 398 19.85 22.52 -30.35
CA ASP A 398 19.55 23.34 -31.54
C ASP A 398 20.05 24.78 -31.43
N ALA A 399 20.12 25.32 -30.21
CA ALA A 399 20.72 26.63 -29.93
C ALA A 399 22.26 26.59 -29.91
N GLY A 400 22.88 25.50 -30.37
CA GLY A 400 24.32 25.34 -30.44
C GLY A 400 24.95 24.98 -29.10
N GLY A 401 24.24 24.24 -28.24
CA GLY A 401 24.68 23.87 -26.89
C GLY A 401 26.08 23.24 -26.82
N TYR A 402 26.45 22.45 -27.83
CA TYR A 402 27.75 21.78 -27.93
C TYR A 402 28.80 22.56 -28.75
N THR A 403 28.43 23.73 -29.29
CA THR A 403 29.31 24.56 -30.14
C THR A 403 29.55 25.95 -29.56
N ASN A 404 28.73 26.38 -28.61
CA ASN A 404 28.86 27.68 -27.98
C ASN A 404 29.64 27.56 -26.65
N PRO A 405 30.91 27.99 -26.60
CA PRO A 405 31.74 27.85 -25.40
C PRO A 405 31.22 28.69 -24.22
N ALA A 406 30.36 29.69 -24.45
CA ALA A 406 29.81 30.52 -23.39
C ALA A 406 28.91 29.74 -22.40
N TYR A 407 28.41 28.56 -22.79
CA TYR A 407 27.62 27.72 -21.89
C TYR A 407 28.48 26.83 -20.99
N TRP A 408 29.75 26.59 -21.34
CA TRP A 408 30.63 25.65 -20.65
C TRP A 408 31.53 26.40 -19.66
N THR A 409 30.97 26.73 -18.50
CA THR A 409 31.65 27.58 -17.49
C THR A 409 32.50 26.80 -16.48
N GLU A 410 32.29 25.49 -16.37
CA GLU A 410 32.95 24.63 -15.39
C GLU A 410 34.18 23.94 -16.01
N PRO A 411 35.32 23.81 -15.28
CA PRO A 411 36.46 23.04 -15.75
C PRO A 411 36.09 21.56 -15.97
N ILE A 412 36.39 21.02 -17.15
CA ILE A 412 36.07 19.64 -17.50
C ILE A 412 37.26 18.75 -17.17
N LEU A 413 37.08 17.84 -16.20
CA LEU A 413 38.11 16.91 -15.76
C LEU A 413 37.86 15.50 -16.30
N VAL A 414 38.89 14.93 -16.92
CA VAL A 414 38.97 13.51 -17.30
C VAL A 414 40.20 12.91 -16.64
N ASP A 415 40.02 11.86 -15.83
CA ASP A 415 41.09 11.25 -15.01
C ASP A 415 41.89 12.27 -14.17
N GLY A 416 41.18 13.30 -13.66
CA GLY A 416 41.75 14.37 -12.85
C GLY A 416 42.55 15.42 -13.63
N LYS A 417 42.57 15.38 -14.96
CA LYS A 417 43.20 16.39 -15.82
C LYS A 417 42.15 17.23 -16.53
N GLU A 418 42.37 18.54 -16.52
CA GLU A 418 41.53 19.48 -17.26
C GLU A 418 41.75 19.33 -18.76
N ILE A 419 40.66 19.25 -19.53
CA ILE A 419 40.66 19.19 -21.00
C ILE A 419 39.87 20.37 -21.57
N THR A 420 40.11 20.67 -22.84
CA THR A 420 39.39 21.74 -23.55
C THR A 420 37.96 21.31 -23.90
N ILE A 421 37.08 22.29 -24.12
CA ILE A 421 35.69 22.03 -24.56
C ILE A 421 35.68 21.26 -25.89
N ASP A 422 36.57 21.60 -26.82
CA ASP A 422 36.69 20.92 -28.12
C ASP A 422 37.10 19.45 -28.00
N GLU A 423 37.84 19.10 -26.94
CA GLU A 423 38.17 17.71 -26.62
C GLU A 423 36.99 17.02 -25.91
N ALA A 424 36.34 17.70 -24.98
CA ALA A 424 35.23 17.17 -24.21
C ALA A 424 33.99 16.86 -25.07
N VAL A 425 33.64 17.74 -26.01
CA VAL A 425 32.50 17.56 -26.93
C VAL A 425 32.67 16.31 -27.80
N LYS A 426 33.90 15.84 -28.05
CA LYS A 426 34.17 14.58 -28.76
C LYS A 426 33.89 13.33 -27.90
N LEU A 427 33.81 13.50 -26.58
CA LEU A 427 33.44 12.45 -25.63
C LEU A 427 31.92 12.42 -25.39
N PHE A 428 31.26 13.57 -25.49
CA PHE A 428 29.81 13.71 -25.30
C PHE A 428 29.05 13.53 -26.60
N VAL A 429 29.01 12.28 -27.07
CA VAL A 429 28.43 11.92 -28.36
C VAL A 429 27.27 10.94 -28.24
N ASP A 430 26.32 11.09 -29.16
CA ASP A 430 25.21 10.20 -29.38
C ASP A 430 25.65 8.89 -30.06
N ARG A 431 24.70 7.98 -30.32
CA ARG A 431 24.98 6.67 -30.93
C ARG A 431 25.57 6.75 -32.34
N THR A 432 25.46 7.89 -33.01
CA THR A 432 25.99 8.14 -34.36
C THR A 432 27.33 8.86 -34.33
N GLY A 433 27.86 9.18 -33.14
CA GLY A 433 29.09 9.95 -32.97
C GLY A 433 28.91 11.47 -33.11
N ARG A 434 27.66 11.96 -33.12
CA ARG A 434 27.38 13.41 -33.14
C ARG A 434 27.32 13.95 -31.72
N PRO A 435 27.72 15.21 -31.46
CA PRO A 435 27.56 15.82 -30.14
C PRO A 435 26.11 15.77 -29.65
N GLY A 436 25.88 15.23 -28.45
CA GLY A 436 24.55 15.05 -27.89
C GLY A 436 24.48 13.95 -26.82
N PRO A 437 23.31 13.79 -26.17
CA PRO A 437 23.11 12.75 -25.17
C PRO A 437 23.38 11.34 -25.72
N ALA A 438 24.05 10.50 -24.92
CA ALA A 438 24.50 9.16 -25.35
C ALA A 438 23.36 8.21 -25.76
N GLY A 439 22.14 8.46 -25.30
CA GLY A 439 20.95 7.69 -25.65
C GLY A 439 20.31 8.08 -26.98
N TRP A 440 20.69 9.21 -27.57
CA TRP A 440 20.08 9.76 -28.78
C TRP A 440 20.71 9.19 -30.06
N GLU A 441 20.08 9.48 -31.20
CA GLU A 441 20.56 9.06 -32.52
C GLU A 441 20.41 10.20 -33.55
N GLY A 442 21.50 10.56 -34.23
CA GLY A 442 21.48 11.60 -35.24
C GLY A 442 21.18 13.01 -34.70
N GLY A 443 21.39 13.24 -33.40
CA GLY A 443 21.01 14.46 -32.69
C GLY A 443 19.54 14.52 -32.28
N ILE A 444 18.80 13.42 -32.37
CA ILE A 444 17.36 13.34 -32.07
C ILE A 444 17.12 12.33 -30.92
N TYR A 445 16.24 12.69 -29.98
CA TYR A 445 15.78 11.78 -28.93
C TYR A 445 14.89 10.65 -29.48
N PRO A 446 14.74 9.52 -28.78
CA PRO A 446 13.83 8.46 -29.22
C PRO A 446 12.38 8.95 -29.39
N ALA A 447 11.72 8.54 -30.47
CA ALA A 447 10.37 9.01 -30.80
C ALA A 447 9.35 8.69 -29.68
N GLY A 448 8.45 9.64 -29.38
CA GLY A 448 7.43 9.49 -28.35
C GLY A 448 7.92 9.77 -26.92
N LEU A 449 9.18 10.21 -26.75
CA LEU A 449 9.77 10.55 -25.45
C LEU A 449 9.97 12.06 -25.26
N GLU A 450 9.23 12.89 -26.00
CA GLU A 450 9.37 14.35 -26.00
C GLU A 450 9.26 14.95 -24.58
N ASN A 451 8.30 14.42 -23.82
CA ASN A 451 7.95 14.85 -22.46
C ASN A 451 8.64 14.02 -21.37
N HIS A 452 9.46 13.04 -21.73
CA HIS A 452 10.19 12.22 -20.76
C HIS A 452 11.50 12.93 -20.36
N PRO A 453 12.05 12.63 -19.16
CA PRO A 453 13.36 13.13 -18.75
C PRO A 453 14.45 12.82 -19.79
N VAL A 454 15.32 13.79 -20.05
CA VAL A 454 16.53 13.55 -20.85
C VAL A 454 17.45 12.60 -20.09
N THR A 455 17.99 11.61 -20.80
CA THR A 455 18.89 10.60 -20.23
C THR A 455 20.20 10.53 -21.02
N GLY A 456 21.26 9.97 -20.41
CA GLY A 456 22.55 9.82 -21.06
C GLY A 456 23.33 11.13 -21.21
N VAL A 457 23.12 12.09 -20.31
CA VAL A 457 23.90 13.32 -20.20
C VAL A 457 24.86 13.24 -19.01
N SER A 458 26.06 13.78 -19.16
CA SER A 458 27.02 13.97 -18.09
C SER A 458 26.66 15.15 -17.19
N TRP A 459 27.32 15.26 -16.04
CA TRP A 459 27.18 16.43 -15.16
C TRP A 459 27.59 17.73 -15.87
N TYR A 460 28.64 17.71 -16.71
CA TYR A 460 29.11 18.88 -17.44
C TYR A 460 28.09 19.35 -18.49
N GLU A 461 27.48 18.40 -19.21
CA GLU A 461 26.38 18.67 -20.14
C GLU A 461 25.17 19.30 -19.44
N ALA A 462 24.78 18.76 -18.27
CA ALA A 462 23.70 19.31 -17.46
C ALA A 462 24.04 20.72 -16.93
N ALA A 463 25.30 20.98 -16.56
CA ALA A 463 25.76 22.30 -16.14
C ALA A 463 25.69 23.31 -17.30
N ALA A 464 26.11 22.91 -18.50
CA ALA A 464 26.02 23.75 -19.70
C ALA A 464 24.57 24.08 -20.07
N TYR A 465 23.67 23.08 -20.00
CA TYR A 465 22.24 23.31 -20.15
C TYR A 465 21.71 24.32 -19.11
N ALA A 466 22.11 24.20 -17.85
CA ALA A 466 21.68 25.12 -16.80
C ALA A 466 22.08 26.57 -17.12
N VAL A 467 23.32 26.80 -17.60
CA VAL A 467 23.77 28.14 -18.04
C VAL A 467 22.92 28.66 -19.19
N TYR A 468 22.62 27.81 -20.19
CA TYR A 468 21.76 28.17 -21.33
C TYR A 468 20.38 28.67 -20.90
N VAL A 469 19.77 28.05 -19.88
CA VAL A 469 18.47 28.48 -19.34
C VAL A 469 18.58 29.49 -18.20
N HIS A 470 19.75 30.10 -18.01
CA HIS A 470 20.03 31.09 -16.96
C HIS A 470 19.80 30.57 -15.52
N LYS A 471 20.16 29.32 -15.29
CA LYS A 471 20.10 28.61 -14.00
C LYS A 471 21.49 28.06 -13.63
N LYS A 472 21.58 27.39 -12.50
CA LYS A 472 22.75 26.62 -12.05
C LYS A 472 22.29 25.25 -11.57
N LEU A 473 23.19 24.27 -11.58
CA LEU A 473 22.95 23.02 -10.86
C LEU A 473 22.94 23.26 -9.35
N PRO A 474 22.14 22.50 -8.57
CA PRO A 474 22.13 22.64 -7.12
C PRO A 474 23.46 22.15 -6.53
N THR A 475 23.94 22.87 -5.52
CA THR A 475 25.03 22.41 -4.67
C THR A 475 24.60 21.19 -3.84
N ILE A 476 25.57 20.44 -3.31
CA ILE A 476 25.27 19.32 -2.40
C ILE A 476 24.46 19.74 -1.16
N TYR A 477 24.61 20.98 -0.69
CA TYR A 477 23.83 21.52 0.43
C TYR A 477 22.39 21.85 0.03
N GLU A 478 22.19 22.42 -1.16
CA GLU A 478 20.85 22.66 -1.72
C GLU A 478 20.12 21.33 -1.98
N TRP A 479 20.82 20.32 -2.52
CA TRP A 479 20.30 18.96 -2.66
C TRP A 479 19.95 18.30 -1.32
N SER A 480 20.84 18.41 -0.33
CA SER A 480 20.57 17.84 1.00
C SER A 480 19.39 18.54 1.69
N ARG A 481 19.15 19.84 1.40
CA ARG A 481 17.99 20.59 1.89
C ARG A 481 16.67 20.12 1.27
N THR A 482 16.65 19.69 0.01
CA THR A 482 15.43 19.37 -0.74
C THR A 482 15.14 17.88 -0.83
N ALA A 483 16.16 17.05 -1.06
CA ALA A 483 16.06 15.61 -1.26
C ALA A 483 17.17 14.86 -0.51
N ALA A 484 17.10 14.87 0.83
CA ALA A 484 18.07 14.17 1.68
C ALA A 484 18.16 12.66 1.36
N THR A 485 19.36 12.09 1.39
CA THR A 485 19.62 10.69 1.00
C THR A 485 18.80 9.67 1.79
N ALA A 486 18.47 9.95 3.05
CA ALA A 486 17.58 9.12 3.87
C ALA A 486 16.14 9.02 3.35
N ARG A 487 15.78 9.71 2.25
CA ARG A 487 14.44 9.69 1.65
C ARG A 487 14.36 8.86 0.36
N THR A 488 15.48 8.29 -0.07
CA THR A 488 15.60 7.53 -1.32
C THR A 488 14.61 6.37 -1.39
N GLU A 489 14.31 5.72 -0.26
CA GLU A 489 13.35 4.61 -0.15
C GLU A 489 11.91 4.99 -0.58
N PHE A 490 11.56 6.27 -0.51
CA PHE A 490 10.25 6.78 -0.95
C PHE A 490 10.31 7.37 -2.35
N MET A 491 11.38 8.10 -2.67
CA MET A 491 11.50 8.81 -3.95
C MET A 491 11.73 7.87 -5.12
N VAL A 492 12.56 6.83 -4.95
CA VAL A 492 12.95 5.94 -6.06
C VAL A 492 11.77 5.14 -6.63
N PRO A 493 10.88 4.53 -5.83
CA PRO A 493 9.73 3.80 -6.36
C PRO A 493 8.76 4.64 -7.21
N LEU A 494 8.71 5.95 -6.97
CA LEU A 494 7.83 6.89 -7.67
C LEU A 494 8.62 7.86 -8.57
N SER A 495 9.88 7.55 -8.84
CA SER A 495 10.73 8.36 -9.72
C SER A 495 10.26 8.26 -11.17
N ASN A 496 10.44 9.34 -11.94
CA ASN A 496 10.24 9.34 -13.38
C ASN A 496 11.25 8.43 -14.13
N PHE A 497 12.23 7.87 -13.40
CA PHE A 497 13.15 6.82 -13.85
C PHE A 497 12.78 5.49 -13.19
N ASN A 498 11.85 4.73 -13.78
CA ASN A 498 11.66 3.34 -13.36
C ASN A 498 12.74 2.49 -14.05
N GLY A 499 13.34 1.51 -13.36
CA GLY A 499 14.51 0.75 -13.88
C GLY A 499 14.34 0.01 -15.22
N VAL A 500 13.19 0.16 -15.89
CA VAL A 500 12.85 -0.38 -17.21
C VAL A 500 12.73 0.73 -18.27
N SER A 501 12.24 1.91 -17.90
CA SER A 501 11.91 3.03 -18.81
C SER A 501 11.70 4.34 -18.04
N THR A 502 11.65 5.46 -18.75
CA THR A 502 11.18 6.71 -18.15
C THR A 502 9.67 6.88 -18.34
N VAL A 503 9.04 7.71 -17.53
CA VAL A 503 7.66 8.21 -17.74
C VAL A 503 7.67 9.71 -18.03
N GLU A 504 6.53 10.27 -18.42
CA GLU A 504 6.41 11.71 -18.67
C GLU A 504 6.75 12.52 -17.41
N VAL A 505 7.50 13.60 -17.58
CA VAL A 505 7.87 14.53 -16.52
C VAL A 505 6.61 15.10 -15.86
N GLY A 506 6.55 15.01 -14.54
CA GLY A 506 5.42 15.48 -13.73
C GLY A 506 4.22 14.55 -13.69
N SER A 507 4.29 13.36 -14.32
CA SER A 507 3.26 12.33 -14.19
C SER A 507 3.28 11.63 -12.82
N LEU A 508 4.45 11.58 -12.18
CA LEU A 508 4.64 11.08 -10.82
C LEU A 508 5.06 12.22 -9.84
N PRO A 509 4.88 12.01 -8.51
CA PRO A 509 5.13 13.02 -7.48
C PRO A 509 6.58 13.50 -7.33
#